data_AF-A0A0R1MJD3-F1
#
_entry.id   AF-A0A0R1MJD3-F1
#
_cell.length_a   1.000
_cell.length_b   1.000
_cell.length_c   1.000
_cell.angle_alpha   90.00
_cell.angle_beta   90.00
_cell.angle_gamma   90.00
#
_symmetry.space_group_name_H-M   'P 1'
#
loop_
_entity.id
_entity.type
_entity.pdbx_description
1 polymer ?
#
loop_
_entity_poly.entity_id
_entity_poly.type
_entity_poly.pdbx_seq_one_letter_code
_entity_poly.pdbx_strand_id
1 'polypeptide(L)'
;MLKKKEILQLLDAGDAWQASDNLMKILMEKKKREELFKEFLNFETDLSYDWFSKMYSEEMAERTKKKQYFTPPSISNLISEMLNNGNDAKNNYDPCAGTGSLTIANWDKQRKNTNPIIYLPSNYWYVAEELKIENQPSRALPFLLFNFLIRGMNGVVISGDTLTREISQIYFIQNKSDDFLKFSSLNVMPRNKIVETEFDVRKWIDKPIVYIEDEVAINLE
;
A
#
# COMPACT_ATOMS: atom_id res chain seq x y z
N MET A 1 -2.97 -16.41 11.29
CA MET A 1 -1.75 -15.69 10.90
C MET A 1 -0.95 -16.53 9.94
N LEU A 2 -0.85 -16.07 8.69
CA LEU A 2 0.01 -16.66 7.66
C LEU A 2 1.46 -16.73 8.15
N LYS A 3 2.07 -17.91 8.01
CA LYS A 3 3.48 -18.13 8.30
C LYS A 3 4.32 -17.67 7.12
N LYS A 4 5.53 -17.21 7.40
CA LYS A 4 6.53 -16.83 6.37
C LYS A 4 6.60 -17.84 5.21
N LYS A 5 6.70 -19.14 5.52
CA LYS A 5 6.84 -20.20 4.50
C LYS A 5 5.64 -20.22 3.52
N GLU A 6 4.44 -19.97 4.02
CA GLU A 6 3.22 -19.95 3.21
C GLU A 6 3.21 -18.73 2.29
N ILE A 7 3.60 -17.56 2.81
CA ILE A 7 3.75 -16.32 2.03
C ILE A 7 4.77 -16.49 0.90
N LEU A 8 5.94 -17.04 1.21
CA LEU A 8 7.00 -17.27 0.23
C LEU A 8 6.56 -18.26 -0.86
N GLN A 9 5.81 -19.30 -0.49
CA GLN A 9 5.27 -20.26 -1.44
C GLN A 9 4.22 -19.62 -2.37
N LEU A 10 3.31 -18.81 -1.84
CA LEU A 10 2.32 -18.07 -2.64
C LEU A 10 2.96 -17.09 -3.62
N LEU A 11 4.12 -16.54 -3.27
CA LEU A 11 4.85 -15.57 -4.10
C LEU A 11 5.95 -16.22 -4.96
N ASP A 12 6.01 -17.55 -5.01
CA ASP A 12 7.04 -18.33 -5.74
C ASP A 12 8.47 -17.84 -5.44
N ALA A 13 8.79 -17.68 -4.16
CA ALA A 13 10.01 -17.04 -3.70
C ALA A 13 10.79 -17.90 -2.69
N GLY A 14 12.12 -17.87 -2.78
CA GLY A 14 13.02 -18.49 -1.81
C GLY A 14 13.27 -17.65 -0.56
N ASP A 15 13.13 -16.33 -0.66
CA ASP A 15 13.33 -15.37 0.42
C ASP A 15 12.45 -14.12 0.28
N ALA A 16 12.47 -13.24 1.28
CA ALA A 16 11.64 -12.04 1.29
C ALA A 16 11.99 -11.03 0.16
N TRP A 17 13.21 -11.07 -0.36
CA TRP A 17 13.66 -10.18 -1.44
C TRP A 17 13.08 -10.61 -2.78
N GLN A 18 13.22 -11.89 -3.10
CA GLN A 18 12.58 -12.47 -4.26
C GLN A 18 11.05 -12.36 -4.16
N ALA A 19 10.49 -12.48 -2.96
CA ALA A 19 9.05 -12.28 -2.74
C ALA A 19 8.61 -10.86 -3.10
N SER A 20 9.36 -9.83 -2.67
CA SER A 20 9.11 -8.44 -3.04
C SER A 20 9.16 -8.24 -4.57
N ASP A 21 10.20 -8.76 -5.22
CA ASP A 21 10.39 -8.61 -6.67
C ASP A 21 9.30 -9.33 -7.49
N ASN A 22 8.96 -10.57 -7.09
CA ASN A 22 7.90 -11.34 -7.73
C ASN A 22 6.53 -10.69 -7.53
N LEU A 23 6.25 -10.24 -6.29
CA LEU A 23 5.00 -9.56 -5.97
C LEU A 23 4.82 -8.31 -6.82
N MET A 24 5.85 -7.48 -6.97
CA MET A 24 5.75 -6.28 -7.81
C MET A 24 5.34 -6.61 -9.25
N LYS A 25 5.91 -7.66 -9.85
CA LYS A 25 5.54 -8.11 -11.20
C LYS A 25 4.08 -8.56 -11.26
N ILE A 26 3.63 -9.34 -10.28
CA ILE A 26 2.26 -9.84 -10.20
C ILE A 26 1.25 -8.70 -10.04
N LEU A 27 1.56 -7.68 -9.21
CA LEU A 27 0.67 -6.55 -8.96
C LEU A 27 0.36 -5.74 -10.23
N MET A 28 1.30 -5.69 -11.17
CA MET A 28 1.17 -5.04 -12.48
C MET A 28 0.44 -5.91 -13.53
N GLU A 29 -0.10 -7.05 -13.13
CA GLU A 29 -0.90 -7.93 -13.99
C GLU A 29 -2.25 -8.21 -13.32
N LYS A 30 -3.25 -7.35 -13.55
CA LYS A 30 -4.57 -7.39 -12.87
C LYS A 30 -5.13 -8.80 -12.64
N LYS A 31 -5.18 -9.63 -13.68
CA LYS A 31 -5.71 -10.99 -13.57
C LYS A 31 -4.93 -11.85 -12.57
N LYS A 32 -3.60 -11.89 -12.70
CA LYS A 32 -2.72 -12.65 -11.79
C LYS A 32 -2.78 -12.09 -10.37
N ARG A 33 -2.82 -10.75 -10.23
CA ARG A 33 -3.00 -10.09 -8.94
C ARG A 33 -4.27 -10.55 -8.23
N GLU A 34 -5.41 -10.51 -8.91
CA GLU A 34 -6.68 -10.90 -8.31
C GLU A 34 -6.77 -12.39 -8.01
N GLU A 35 -6.14 -13.24 -8.83
CA GLU A 35 -5.97 -14.68 -8.55
C GLU A 35 -5.14 -14.87 -7.28
N LEU A 36 -3.99 -14.20 -7.15
CA LEU A 36 -3.15 -14.21 -5.96
C LEU A 36 -3.92 -13.76 -4.72
N PHE A 37 -4.69 -12.67 -4.80
CA PHE A 37 -5.49 -12.18 -3.65
C PHE A 37 -6.51 -13.21 -3.19
N LYS A 38 -7.20 -13.88 -4.12
CA LYS A 38 -8.15 -14.96 -3.79
C LYS A 38 -7.43 -16.14 -3.14
N GLU A 39 -6.25 -16.50 -3.63
CA GLU A 39 -5.43 -17.55 -3.00
C GLU A 39 -5.04 -17.17 -1.57
N PHE A 40 -4.53 -15.95 -1.34
CA PHE A 40 -4.23 -15.46 0.00
C PHE A 40 -5.44 -15.52 0.94
N LEU A 41 -6.61 -15.09 0.46
CA LEU A 41 -7.86 -15.10 1.24
C LEU A 41 -8.38 -16.51 1.54
N ASN A 42 -7.97 -17.54 0.79
CA ASN A 42 -8.26 -18.93 1.15
C ASN A 42 -7.43 -19.41 2.35
N PHE A 43 -6.26 -18.80 2.61
CA PHE A 43 -5.40 -19.14 3.75
C PHE A 43 -5.70 -18.29 4.99
N GLU A 44 -5.96 -17.00 4.81
CA GLU A 44 -6.19 -16.05 5.89
C GLU A 44 -7.18 -14.97 5.45
N THR A 45 -8.28 -14.84 6.19
CA THR A 45 -9.34 -13.86 5.90
C THR A 45 -9.27 -12.63 6.80
N ASP A 46 -8.46 -12.66 7.86
CA ASP A 46 -8.32 -11.50 8.75
C ASP A 46 -7.40 -10.45 8.13
N LEU A 47 -8.03 -9.43 7.54
CA LEU A 47 -7.38 -8.28 6.91
C LEU A 47 -7.00 -7.17 7.90
N SER A 48 -7.28 -7.30 9.21
CA SER A 48 -7.11 -6.21 10.19
C SER A 48 -5.65 -5.87 10.52
N TYR A 49 -4.69 -6.63 9.99
CA TYR A 49 -3.27 -6.45 10.26
C TYR A 49 -2.44 -6.72 9.00
N ASP A 50 -1.22 -6.20 9.00
CA ASP A 50 -0.26 -6.43 7.93
C ASP A 50 0.38 -7.83 8.05
N TRP A 51 0.07 -8.71 7.10
CA TRP A 51 0.59 -10.08 7.03
C TRP A 51 2.10 -10.15 6.78
N PHE A 52 2.68 -9.12 6.15
CA PHE A 52 4.09 -9.11 5.75
C PHE A 52 4.98 -8.49 6.83
N SER A 53 4.41 -7.74 7.77
CA SER A 53 5.11 -7.01 8.84
C SER A 53 6.23 -7.81 9.49
N LYS A 54 5.95 -9.03 9.92
CA LYS A 54 6.90 -9.91 10.61
C LYS A 54 8.01 -10.38 9.68
N MET A 55 7.66 -10.93 8.52
CA MET A 55 8.62 -11.37 7.50
C MET A 55 9.55 -10.23 7.08
N TYR A 56 8.98 -9.05 6.83
CA TYR A 56 9.72 -7.85 6.46
C TYR A 56 10.64 -7.36 7.59
N SER A 57 10.13 -7.31 8.82
CA SER A 57 10.88 -6.83 10.00
C SER A 57 12.04 -7.73 10.41
N GLU A 58 11.94 -9.04 10.12
CA GLU A 58 12.95 -10.03 10.46
C GLU A 58 14.05 -10.13 9.39
N GLU A 59 13.72 -9.97 8.10
CA GLU A 59 14.65 -10.23 6.99
C GLU A 59 15.08 -9.00 6.19
N MET A 60 14.21 -8.00 6.08
CA MET A 60 14.41 -6.86 5.17
C MET A 60 14.69 -5.56 5.91
N ALA A 61 14.24 -5.45 7.17
CA ALA A 61 14.70 -4.40 8.05
C ALA A 61 16.20 -4.59 8.26
N GLU A 62 16.99 -3.67 7.70
CA GLU A 62 18.44 -3.60 7.93
C GLU A 62 18.72 -3.17 9.38
N ARG A 63 18.27 -3.94 10.37
CA ARG A 63 18.40 -3.65 11.81
C ARG A 63 19.84 -3.39 12.20
N THR A 64 20.78 -4.02 11.52
CA THR A 64 22.23 -3.86 11.71
C THR A 64 22.82 -2.62 11.05
N LYS A 65 22.33 -2.20 9.87
CA LYS A 65 22.89 -1.05 9.11
C LYS A 65 22.07 0.24 9.20
N LYS A 66 20.74 0.16 9.09
CA LYS A 66 19.82 1.32 9.08
C LYS A 66 18.99 1.44 10.35
N LYS A 67 19.03 0.45 11.25
CA LYS A 67 18.33 0.45 12.56
C LYS A 67 16.84 0.81 12.45
N GLN A 68 16.17 0.40 11.37
CA GLN A 68 14.74 0.62 11.22
C GLN A 68 13.99 -0.15 12.32
N TYR A 69 13.13 0.56 13.04
CA TYR A 69 12.23 -0.02 14.04
C TYR A 69 10.85 -0.18 13.41
N PHE A 70 10.26 -1.36 13.58
CA PHE A 70 8.90 -1.60 13.14
C PHE A 70 7.91 -1.17 14.23
N THR A 71 6.81 -0.55 13.83
CA THR A 71 5.73 -0.16 14.75
C THR A 71 4.99 -1.41 15.24
N PRO A 72 5.08 -1.75 16.54
CA PRO A 72 4.34 -2.89 17.07
C PRO A 72 2.83 -2.69 16.90
N PRO A 73 2.03 -3.75 16.68
CA PRO A 73 0.58 -3.64 16.49
C PRO A 73 -0.13 -2.87 17.61
N SER A 74 0.33 -2.98 18.86
CA SER A 74 -0.22 -2.23 20.00
C SER A 74 -0.09 -0.72 19.83
N ILE A 75 1.02 -0.25 19.27
CA ILE A 75 1.25 1.18 19.01
C ILE A 75 0.39 1.64 17.84
N SER A 76 0.30 0.86 16.75
CA SER A 76 -0.55 1.19 15.61
C SER A 76 -2.03 1.29 16.01
N ASN A 77 -2.50 0.36 16.85
CA ASN A 77 -3.87 0.38 17.36
C ASN A 77 -4.11 1.60 18.25
N LEU A 78 -3.19 1.91 19.17
CA LEU A 78 -3.31 3.09 20.04
C LEU A 78 -3.40 4.38 19.25
N ILE A 79 -2.53 4.57 18.26
CA ILE A 79 -2.55 5.77 17.39
C ILE A 79 -3.88 5.85 16.62
N SER A 80 -4.34 4.73 16.08
CA SER A 80 -5.61 4.67 15.35
C SER A 80 -6.80 5.00 16.25
N GLU A 81 -6.78 4.58 17.52
CA GLU A 81 -7.81 4.95 18.48
C GLU A 81 -7.81 6.44 18.80
N MET A 82 -6.64 7.04 18.97
CA MET A 82 -6.52 8.48 19.21
C MET A 82 -7.06 9.30 18.03
N LEU A 83 -6.80 8.87 16.79
CA LEU A 83 -7.26 9.55 15.58
C LEU A 83 -8.79 9.52 15.39
N ASN A 84 -9.44 8.45 15.84
CA ASN A 84 -10.87 8.24 15.66
C ASN A 84 -11.70 8.55 16.93
N ASN A 85 -11.08 9.12 17.98
CA ASN A 85 -11.77 9.47 19.22
C ASN A 85 -12.40 10.87 19.12
N GLY A 86 -13.59 10.96 18.53
CA GLY A 86 -14.41 12.18 18.47
C GLY A 86 -14.41 12.91 17.13
N ASN A 87 -13.59 12.47 16.16
CA ASN A 87 -13.64 12.88 14.77
C ASN A 87 -13.38 11.65 13.90
N ASP A 88 -14.29 11.32 12.97
CA ASP A 88 -13.99 10.33 11.92
C ASP A 88 -13.08 11.00 10.90
N ALA A 89 -11.78 11.04 11.18
CA ALA A 89 -10.77 11.54 10.24
C ALA A 89 -10.82 10.69 8.98
N LYS A 90 -11.40 11.22 7.89
CA LYS A 90 -11.58 10.50 6.62
C LYS A 90 -10.29 10.33 5.83
N ASN A 91 -9.30 11.19 6.10
CA ASN A 91 -8.03 11.22 5.40
C ASN A 91 -6.91 10.75 6.33
N ASN A 92 -5.99 9.94 5.78
CA ASN A 92 -4.81 9.43 6.46
C ASN A 92 -3.56 9.77 5.66
N TYR A 93 -2.50 10.25 6.32
CA TYR A 93 -1.20 10.46 5.69
C TYR A 93 -0.10 9.75 6.47
N ASP A 94 0.64 8.87 5.79
CA ASP A 94 1.72 8.07 6.35
C ASP A 94 3.01 8.27 5.52
N PRO A 95 3.89 9.23 5.89
CA PRO A 95 5.07 9.58 5.11
C PRO A 95 6.19 8.53 5.11
N CYS A 96 6.11 7.51 5.97
CA CYS A 96 7.13 6.47 6.13
C CYS A 96 6.45 5.12 6.30
N ALA A 97 5.58 4.77 5.35
CA ALA A 97 4.61 3.72 5.54
C ALA A 97 5.22 2.32 5.69
N GLY A 98 6.40 2.07 5.11
CA GLY A 98 6.95 0.72 5.04
C GLY A 98 5.97 -0.19 4.32
N THR A 99 5.49 -1.21 5.01
CA THR A 99 4.45 -2.13 4.51
C THR A 99 3.01 -1.63 4.78
N GLY A 100 2.84 -0.50 5.47
CA GLY A 100 1.55 0.17 5.68
C GLY A 100 0.82 -0.20 6.98
N SER A 101 1.51 -0.72 7.99
CA SER A 101 0.88 -1.24 9.22
C SER A 101 0.07 -0.19 10.00
N LEU A 102 0.53 1.07 10.04
CA LEU A 102 -0.21 2.19 10.64
C LEU A 102 -1.48 2.50 9.84
N THR A 103 -1.34 2.62 8.52
CA THR A 103 -2.44 2.89 7.61
C THR A 103 -3.52 1.78 7.68
N ILE A 104 -3.12 0.50 7.74
CA ILE A 104 -4.04 -0.63 7.89
C ILE A 104 -4.80 -0.58 9.22
N ALA A 105 -4.12 -0.29 10.33
CA ALA A 105 -4.77 -0.19 11.64
C ALA A 105 -5.84 0.91 11.65
N ASN A 106 -5.57 2.05 11.01
CA ASN A 106 -6.54 3.13 10.90
C ASN A 106 -7.73 2.75 9.99
N TRP A 107 -7.45 2.19 8.82
CA TRP A 107 -8.49 1.66 7.91
C TRP A 107 -9.41 0.64 8.62
N ASP A 108 -8.82 -0.28 9.38
CA ASP A 108 -9.55 -1.30 10.12
C ASP A 108 -10.44 -0.71 11.21
N LYS A 109 -9.97 0.33 11.90
CA LYS A 109 -10.78 1.05 12.90
C LYS A 109 -11.95 1.77 12.23
N GLN A 110 -11.69 2.50 11.16
CA GLN A 110 -12.70 3.27 10.42
C GLN A 110 -13.82 2.39 9.87
N ARG A 111 -13.47 1.27 9.21
CA ARG A 111 -14.48 0.34 8.68
C ARG A 111 -15.30 -0.33 9.79
N LYS A 112 -14.71 -0.60 10.97
CA LYS A 112 -15.40 -1.20 12.13
C LYS A 112 -16.28 -0.20 12.88
N ASN A 113 -15.95 1.10 12.82
CA ASN A 113 -16.76 2.17 13.37
C ASN A 113 -17.97 2.52 12.47
N THR A 114 -18.00 1.99 11.24
CA THR A 114 -19.11 2.18 10.30
C THR A 114 -19.95 0.92 10.20
N ASN A 115 -21.26 1.07 9.99
CA ASN A 115 -22.10 -0.10 9.71
C ASN A 115 -21.69 -0.73 8.36
N PRO A 116 -21.39 -2.04 8.31
CA PRO A 116 -20.92 -2.71 7.09
C PRO A 116 -21.86 -2.58 5.88
N ILE A 117 -23.15 -2.35 6.09
CA ILE A 117 -24.15 -2.20 5.01
C ILE A 117 -24.02 -0.84 4.31
N ILE A 118 -23.54 0.18 5.01
CA ILE A 118 -23.42 1.57 4.50
C ILE A 118 -21.96 2.01 4.36
N TYR A 119 -21.00 1.14 4.69
CA TYR A 119 -19.60 1.44 4.52
C TYR A 119 -19.28 1.53 3.02
N LEU A 120 -18.76 2.68 2.61
CA LEU A 120 -18.30 2.96 1.26
C LEU A 120 -16.81 3.29 1.31
N PRO A 121 -15.95 2.56 0.56
CA PRO A 121 -14.54 2.90 0.41
C PRO A 121 -14.29 4.37 0.04
N SER A 122 -15.17 5.01 -0.73
CA SER A 122 -15.08 6.41 -1.16
C SER A 122 -15.16 7.42 -0.01
N ASN A 123 -15.64 7.01 1.16
CA ASN A 123 -15.66 7.86 2.35
C ASN A 123 -14.27 8.09 2.95
N TYR A 124 -13.26 7.31 2.54
CA TYR A 124 -11.93 7.33 3.13
C TYR A 124 -10.85 7.48 2.07
N TRP A 125 -9.78 8.21 2.42
CA TRP A 125 -8.65 8.46 1.54
C TRP A 125 -7.33 8.25 2.27
N TYR A 126 -6.47 7.38 1.74
CA TYR A 126 -5.19 7.04 2.34
C TYR A 126 -4.03 7.50 1.46
N VAL A 127 -3.13 8.30 1.99
CA VAL A 127 -1.89 8.71 1.34
C VAL A 127 -0.74 8.07 2.10
N ALA A 128 0.11 7.33 1.39
CA ALA A 128 1.28 6.71 1.97
C ALA A 128 2.51 7.01 1.12
N GLU A 129 3.65 7.26 1.75
CA GLU A 129 4.93 7.38 1.07
C GLU A 129 5.89 6.30 1.56
N GLU A 130 6.67 5.75 0.63
CA GLU A 130 7.69 4.76 0.93
C GLU A 130 8.99 5.06 0.21
N LEU A 131 10.10 4.92 0.95
CA LEU A 131 11.43 5.23 0.45
C LEU A 131 11.77 4.38 -0.78
N LYS A 132 12.18 5.08 -1.84
CA LYS A 132 12.75 4.49 -3.04
C LYS A 132 13.99 5.27 -3.42
N ILE A 133 15.10 4.55 -3.56
CA ILE A 133 16.38 5.10 -3.98
C ILE A 133 16.59 4.78 -5.46
N GLU A 134 17.12 5.73 -6.20
CA GLU A 134 17.46 5.59 -7.61
C GLU A 134 18.32 4.34 -7.85
N ASN A 135 17.96 3.55 -8.88
CA ASN A 135 18.63 2.28 -9.24
C ASN A 135 18.63 1.18 -8.15
N GLN A 136 17.80 1.26 -7.11
CA GLN A 136 17.66 0.20 -6.10
C GLN A 136 16.22 -0.30 -6.02
N PRO A 137 15.94 -1.61 -6.01
CA PRO A 137 14.57 -2.10 -5.82
C PRO A 137 14.01 -1.62 -4.47
N SER A 138 12.74 -1.19 -4.45
CA SER A 138 12.08 -0.92 -3.17
C SER A 138 11.62 -2.25 -2.59
N ARG A 139 11.90 -2.42 -1.31
CA ARG A 139 11.66 -3.66 -0.57
C ARG A 139 10.27 -3.71 0.03
N ALA A 140 9.75 -2.58 0.53
CA ALA A 140 8.46 -2.53 1.20
C ALA A 140 7.32 -2.18 0.24
N LEU A 141 7.60 -1.42 -0.82
CA LEU A 141 6.60 -0.89 -1.75
C LEU A 141 5.65 -1.97 -2.31
N PRO A 142 6.11 -3.16 -2.75
CA PRO A 142 5.19 -4.17 -3.27
C PRO A 142 4.21 -4.67 -2.20
N PHE A 143 4.65 -4.83 -0.96
CA PHE A 143 3.79 -5.23 0.15
C PHE A 143 2.81 -4.11 0.55
N LEU A 144 3.25 -2.84 0.51
CA LEU A 144 2.38 -1.69 0.73
C LEU A 144 1.26 -1.62 -0.32
N LEU A 145 1.61 -1.74 -1.60
CA LEU A 145 0.63 -1.76 -2.69
C LEU A 145 -0.34 -2.93 -2.57
N PHE A 146 0.17 -4.14 -2.30
CA PHE A 146 -0.67 -5.31 -2.00
C PHE A 146 -1.67 -4.98 -0.90
N ASN A 147 -1.19 -4.38 0.19
CA ASN A 147 -2.00 -4.12 1.37
C ASN A 147 -3.16 -3.16 1.10
N PHE A 148 -2.96 -2.15 0.25
CA PHE A 148 -4.04 -1.27 -0.21
C PHE A 148 -5.01 -2.00 -1.13
N LEU A 149 -4.48 -2.72 -2.12
CA LEU A 149 -5.26 -3.31 -3.21
C LEU A 149 -6.19 -4.43 -2.73
N ILE A 150 -5.70 -5.35 -1.90
CA ILE A 150 -6.49 -6.48 -1.38
C ILE A 150 -7.61 -6.02 -0.44
N ARG A 151 -7.44 -4.86 0.21
CA ARG A 151 -8.40 -4.30 1.19
C ARG A 151 -9.47 -3.40 0.55
N GLY A 152 -9.43 -3.23 -0.78
CA GLY A 152 -10.40 -2.38 -1.47
C GLY A 152 -10.30 -0.90 -1.07
N MET A 153 -9.10 -0.44 -0.68
CA MET A 153 -8.85 0.93 -0.21
C MET A 153 -8.74 1.94 -1.36
N ASN A 154 -9.09 3.20 -1.09
CA ASN A 154 -8.85 4.34 -1.99
C ASN A 154 -7.65 5.15 -1.52
N GLY A 155 -6.76 5.53 -2.43
CA GLY A 155 -5.60 6.30 -2.01
C GLY A 155 -4.51 6.50 -3.04
N VAL A 156 -3.41 7.08 -2.57
CA VAL A 156 -2.18 7.26 -3.34
C VAL A 156 -1.00 6.71 -2.56
N VAL A 157 -0.15 5.95 -3.25
CA VAL A 157 1.16 5.52 -2.74
C VAL A 157 2.25 6.22 -3.54
N ILE A 158 3.07 7.02 -2.86
CA ILE A 158 4.19 7.77 -3.45
C ILE A 158 5.48 6.99 -3.16
N SER A 159 6.14 6.51 -4.21
CA SER A 159 7.41 5.81 -4.10
C SER A 159 8.54 6.79 -4.35
N GLY A 160 9.27 7.21 -3.31
CA GLY A 160 10.32 8.21 -3.43
C GLY A 160 10.89 8.62 -2.07
N ASP A 161 11.76 9.60 -2.06
CA ASP A 161 12.24 10.22 -0.82
C ASP A 161 11.31 11.38 -0.42
N THR A 162 10.63 11.24 0.72
CA THR A 162 9.66 12.20 1.25
C THR A 162 10.25 13.59 1.51
N LEU A 163 11.54 13.67 1.87
CA LEU A 163 12.20 14.91 2.24
C LEU A 163 12.72 15.66 1.02
N THR A 164 13.41 14.96 0.13
CA THR A 164 14.01 15.58 -1.07
C THR A 164 12.98 15.76 -2.18
N ARG A 165 11.87 15.02 -2.12
CA ARG A 165 10.86 14.89 -3.18
C ARG A 165 11.42 14.35 -4.49
N GLU A 166 12.43 13.50 -4.39
CA GLU A 166 12.91 12.68 -5.48
C GLU A 166 11.99 11.45 -5.61
N ILE A 167 11.08 11.48 -6.59
CA ILE A 167 10.00 10.50 -6.74
C ILE A 167 10.30 9.54 -7.89
N SER A 168 10.10 8.24 -7.65
CA SER A 168 10.16 7.20 -8.67
C SER A 168 8.84 7.12 -9.42
N GLN A 169 7.76 6.79 -8.72
CA GLN A 169 6.41 6.63 -9.27
C GLN A 169 5.37 7.07 -8.23
N ILE A 170 4.18 7.40 -8.72
CA ILE A 170 3.00 7.68 -7.91
C ILE A 170 1.90 6.72 -8.35
N TYR A 171 1.47 5.87 -7.43
CA TYR A 171 0.44 4.86 -7.67
C TYR A 171 -0.90 5.37 -7.18
N PHE A 172 -1.88 5.42 -8.07
CA PHE A 172 -3.25 5.79 -7.79
C PHE A 172 -4.10 4.53 -7.66
N ILE A 173 -4.69 4.36 -6.48
CA ILE A 173 -5.40 3.15 -6.08
C ILE A 173 -6.86 3.51 -5.85
N GLN A 174 -7.77 2.82 -6.52
CA GLN A 174 -9.19 3.13 -6.46
C GLN A 174 -10.07 1.87 -6.41
N ASN A 175 -11.08 1.89 -5.55
CA ASN A 175 -12.20 0.99 -5.58
C ASN A 175 -13.31 1.60 -6.43
N LYS A 176 -13.22 1.41 -7.75
CA LYS A 176 -14.12 2.04 -8.74
C LYS A 176 -15.59 1.72 -8.53
N SER A 177 -15.89 0.52 -8.02
CA SER A 177 -17.26 0.09 -7.73
C SER A 177 -17.81 0.62 -6.41
N ASP A 178 -16.97 1.25 -5.59
CA ASP A 178 -17.28 1.68 -4.23
C ASP A 178 -17.87 0.55 -3.36
N ASP A 179 -17.30 -0.65 -3.53
CA ASP A 179 -17.79 -1.90 -2.95
C ASP A 179 -16.68 -2.52 -2.10
N PHE A 180 -16.90 -2.57 -0.78
CA PHE A 180 -15.90 -3.02 0.18
C PHE A 180 -15.55 -4.51 0.10
N LEU A 181 -16.30 -5.30 -0.68
CA LEU A 181 -15.99 -6.69 -0.97
C LEU A 181 -15.09 -6.85 -2.20
N LYS A 182 -14.86 -5.77 -2.96
CA LYS A 182 -14.04 -5.78 -4.17
C LYS A 182 -12.65 -5.22 -3.92
N PHE A 183 -11.70 -5.72 -4.71
CA PHE A 183 -10.32 -5.25 -4.72
C PHE A 183 -10.22 -3.90 -5.43
N SER A 184 -9.26 -3.08 -5.02
CA SER A 184 -8.96 -1.84 -5.72
C SER A 184 -8.15 -2.11 -6.99
N SER A 185 -8.32 -1.23 -7.97
CA SER A 185 -7.46 -1.18 -9.15
C SER A 185 -6.18 -0.41 -8.87
N LEU A 186 -5.17 -0.69 -9.68
CA LEU A 186 -3.86 -0.04 -9.63
C LEU A 186 -3.66 0.78 -10.90
N ASN A 187 -3.29 2.04 -10.74
CA ASN A 187 -2.93 2.93 -11.84
C ASN A 187 -1.62 3.64 -11.48
N VAL A 188 -0.81 4.00 -12.47
CA VAL A 188 0.38 4.82 -12.30
C VAL A 188 0.12 6.19 -12.89
N MET A 189 0.30 7.22 -12.07
CA MET A 189 0.06 8.59 -12.51
C MET A 189 1.02 8.98 -13.64
N PRO A 190 0.52 9.70 -14.67
CA PRO A 190 1.37 10.19 -15.75
C PRO A 190 2.34 11.25 -15.23
N ARG A 191 3.50 11.37 -15.85
CA ARG A 191 4.46 12.43 -15.53
C ARG A 191 4.13 13.69 -16.32
N ASN A 192 3.30 14.53 -15.73
CA ASN A 192 2.93 15.84 -16.27
C ASN A 192 3.00 16.92 -15.18
N LYS A 193 2.93 18.19 -15.58
CA LYS A 193 3.05 19.33 -14.65
C LYS A 193 2.01 19.34 -13.54
N ILE A 194 0.82 18.80 -13.79
CA ILE A 194 -0.26 18.76 -12.81
C ILE A 194 0.09 17.78 -11.70
N VAL A 195 0.51 16.57 -12.06
CA VAL A 195 0.98 15.55 -11.11
C VAL A 195 2.23 16.05 -10.36
N GLU A 196 3.16 16.71 -11.05
CA GLU A 196 4.34 17.28 -10.41
C GLU A 196 3.99 18.36 -9.38
N THR A 197 3.00 19.19 -9.68
CA THR A 197 2.54 20.24 -8.76
C THR A 197 1.76 19.66 -7.57
N GLU A 198 0.80 18.78 -7.84
CA GLU A 198 -0.10 18.21 -6.82
C GLU A 198 0.67 17.38 -5.77
N PHE A 199 1.70 16.66 -6.20
CA PHE A 199 2.47 15.78 -5.32
C PHE A 199 3.85 16.35 -4.94
N ASP A 200 4.11 17.64 -5.19
CA ASP A 200 5.41 18.30 -5.00
C ASP A 200 6.56 17.43 -5.50
N VAL A 201 6.55 17.03 -6.78
CA VAL A 201 7.62 16.23 -7.38
C VAL A 201 8.72 17.16 -7.89
N ARG A 202 9.90 17.08 -7.28
CA ARG A 202 11.04 17.95 -7.66
C ARG A 202 11.98 17.30 -8.65
N LYS A 203 12.04 15.97 -8.65
CA LYS A 203 12.85 15.18 -9.59
C LYS A 203 12.29 13.78 -9.72
N TRP A 204 12.26 13.27 -10.95
CA TRP A 204 11.96 11.87 -11.23
C TRP A 204 13.24 11.03 -11.25
N ILE A 205 13.30 9.94 -10.48
CA ILE A 205 14.51 9.11 -10.34
C ILE A 205 14.53 7.80 -11.13
N ASP A 206 13.38 7.31 -11.61
CA ASP A 206 13.31 6.10 -12.43
C ASP A 206 12.67 6.40 -13.79
N LYS A 207 12.68 5.45 -14.74
CA LYS A 207 11.91 5.55 -15.99
C LYS A 207 10.40 5.53 -15.71
N PRO A 208 9.57 6.24 -16.49
CA PRO A 208 8.12 6.23 -16.29
C PRO A 208 7.55 4.83 -16.49
N ILE A 209 6.65 4.42 -15.60
CA ILE A 209 5.81 3.23 -15.78
C ILE A 209 4.46 3.70 -16.33
N VAL A 210 4.01 3.10 -17.43
CA VAL A 210 2.69 3.38 -18.00
C VAL A 210 1.80 2.19 -17.71
N TYR A 211 0.87 2.35 -16.77
CA TYR A 211 -0.05 1.31 -16.36
C TYR A 211 -1.35 1.92 -15.86
N ILE A 212 -2.45 1.61 -16.55
CA ILE A 212 -3.78 2.15 -16.26
C ILE A 212 -4.78 1.00 -16.43
N GLU A 213 -5.54 0.71 -15.38
CA GLU A 213 -6.58 -0.32 -15.38
C GLU A 213 -7.98 0.25 -15.56
N ASP A 214 -8.18 1.47 -15.06
CA ASP A 214 -9.42 2.20 -15.18
C ASP A 214 -9.13 3.54 -15.86
N GLU A 215 -10.06 4.02 -16.68
CA GLU A 215 -10.06 5.42 -17.06
C GLU A 215 -10.02 6.25 -15.78
N VAL A 216 -8.86 6.82 -15.50
CA VAL A 216 -8.69 7.76 -14.40
C VAL A 216 -9.55 8.93 -14.82
N ALA A 217 -10.53 9.31 -14.01
CA ALA A 217 -11.36 10.50 -14.24
C ALA A 217 -10.49 11.75 -14.05
N ILE A 218 -9.54 11.92 -14.95
CA ILE A 218 -8.62 13.04 -15.08
C ILE A 218 -8.89 13.51 -16.51
N ASN A 219 -10.10 14.04 -16.72
CA ASN A 219 -10.34 14.94 -17.84
C ASN A 219 -9.52 16.20 -17.54
N LEU A 220 -8.29 16.21 -18.02
CA LEU A 220 -7.47 17.42 -18.07
C LEU A 220 -7.66 18.00 -19.46
N GLU A 221 -8.62 18.92 -19.55
CA GLU A 221 -8.57 19.99 -20.54
C GLU A 221 -7.42 20.94 -20.22
#